data_AF-A0A844MBV6-F1
#
_entry.id   AF-A0A844MBV6-F1
#
_cell.length_a   1.000
_cell.length_b   1.000
_cell.length_c   1.000
_cell.angle_alpha   90.00
_cell.angle_beta   90.00
_cell.angle_gamma   90.00
#
_symmetry.space_group_name_H-M   'P 1'
#
loop_
_entity.id
_entity.type
_entity.pdbx_description
1 polymer ?
#
loop_
_entity_poly.entity_id
_entity_poly.type
_entity_poly.pdbx_seq_one_letter_code
_entity_poly.pdbx_strand_id
1 'polypeptide(L)' 'MKPIELKTIEGTHVEINPNAVSEIVEVQEKQPGFLFLFGKEAEYEIHMIDKEVYRVTQGEHDKLKNASE' A
#
# COMPACT_ATOMS: atom_id res chain seq x y z
N MET A 1 5.04 11.09 14.27
CA MET A 1 5.20 11.14 12.80
C MET A 1 4.03 11.91 12.21
N LYS A 2 4.17 12.49 11.02
CA LYS A 2 3.06 13.14 10.33
C LYS A 2 2.21 12.08 9.61
N PRO A 3 0.88 12.24 9.50
CA PRO A 3 0.06 11.41 8.63
C PRO A 3 0.57 11.49 7.19
N ILE A 4 0.40 10.38 6.46
CA ILE A 4 0.81 10.24 5.07
C ILE A 4 -0.44 10.00 4.25
N GLU A 5 -0.61 10.82 3.21
CA GLU A 5 -1.67 10.62 2.23
C GLU A 5 -1.30 9.46 1.30
N LEU A 6 -2.14 8.44 1.28
CA LEU A 6 -2.06 7.30 0.37
C LEU A 6 -3.30 7.24 -0.51
N LYS A 7 -3.13 6.67 -1.70
CA LYS A 7 -4.24 6.36 -2.60
C LYS A 7 -4.53 4.86 -2.60
N THR A 8 -5.76 4.47 -2.31
CA THR A 8 -6.17 3.05 -2.38
C THR A 8 -6.27 2.59 -3.84
N ILE A 9 -6.28 1.27 -4.04
CA ILE A 9 -6.51 0.68 -5.36
C ILE A 9 -7.88 1.06 -5.95
N GLU A 10 -8.87 1.39 -5.13
CA GLU A 10 -10.18 1.89 -5.61
C GLU A 10 -10.15 3.37 -5.97
N GLY A 11 -9.01 4.05 -5.76
CA GLY A 11 -8.83 5.46 -6.04
C GLY A 11 -9.22 6.41 -4.91
N THR A 12 -9.55 5.88 -3.72
CA THR A 12 -9.86 6.66 -2.52
C THR A 12 -8.57 7.22 -1.92
N HIS A 13 -8.58 8.48 -1.51
CA HIS A 13 -7.46 9.09 -0.79
C HIS A 13 -7.67 8.93 0.71
N VAL A 14 -6.66 8.43 1.42
CA VAL A 14 -6.70 8.14 2.86
C VAL A 14 -5.46 8.71 3.54
N GLU A 15 -5.61 9.22 4.76
CA GLU A 15 -4.48 9.68 5.57
C GLU A 15 -4.13 8.62 6.61
N ILE A 16 -2.98 7.98 6.45
CA ILE A 16 -2.49 6.94 7.35
C ILE A 16 -1.47 7.53 8.31
N ASN A 17 -1.70 7.36 9.61
CA ASN A 17 -0.67 7.58 10.62
C ASN A 17 0.21 6.31 10.72
N PRO A 18 1.53 6.37 10.42
CA PRO A 18 2.40 5.19 10.49
C PRO A 18 2.40 4.51 11.85
N ASN A 19 2.22 5.28 12.93
CA ASN A 19 2.17 4.75 14.30
C ASN A 19 0.88 3.95 14.59
N ALA A 20 -0.13 4.06 13.73
CA ALA A 20 -1.40 3.35 13.85
C ALA A 20 -1.48 2.13 12.92
N VAL A 21 -0.40 1.82 12.20
CA VAL A 21 -0.28 0.60 11.39
C VAL A 21 0.06 -0.57 12.31
N SER A 22 -0.75 -1.61 12.25
CA SER A 22 -0.51 -2.88 12.96
C SER A 22 0.44 -3.77 12.15
N GLU A 23 0.11 -4.01 10.88
CA GLU A 23 0.93 -4.81 9.97
C GLU A 23 0.69 -4.41 8.51
N ILE A 24 1.61 -4.81 7.64
CA ILE A 24 1.50 -4.64 6.19
C ILE A 24 1.73 -6.00 5.55
N VAL A 25 0.81 -6.42 4.69
CA VAL A 25 0.81 -7.74 4.05
C VAL A 25 0.84 -7.57 2.53
N GLU A 26 1.77 -8.25 1.85
CA GLU A 26 1.76 -8.35 0.40
C GLU A 26 0.69 -9.36 -0.04
N VAL A 27 -0.32 -8.90 -0.79
CA VAL A 27 -1.46 -9.73 -1.23
C VAL A 27 -1.41 -10.09 -2.70
N GLN A 28 -0.64 -9.36 -3.50
CA GLN A 28 -0.35 -9.70 -4.88
C GLN A 28 1.11 -9.42 -5.18
N GLU A 29 1.85 -10.44 -5.59
CA GLU A 29 3.24 -10.28 -6.03
C GLU A 29 3.31 -9.58 -7.38
N LYS A 30 4.39 -8.81 -7.58
CA LYS A 30 4.69 -8.18 -8.86
C LYS A 30 4.91 -9.23 -9.94
N GLN A 31 4.08 -9.23 -10.97
CA GLN A 31 4.24 -10.14 -12.10
C GLN A 31 4.90 -9.43 -13.28
N PRO A 32 6.09 -9.89 -13.75
CA PRO A 32 6.70 -9.33 -14.94
C PRO A 32 5.80 -9.60 -16.16
N GLY A 33 5.60 -8.58 -16.99
CA GLY A 33 4.89 -8.72 -18.25
C GLY A 33 5.66 -9.65 -19.19
N PHE A 34 4.94 -10.50 -19.92
CA PHE A 34 5.51 -11.37 -20.95
C PHE A 34 4.87 -11.05 -22.30
N LEU A 35 5.68 -11.08 -23.38
CA LEU A 35 5.34 -10.80 -24.79
C LEU A 35 3.87 -10.39 -25.01
N PHE A 36 3.65 -9.08 -25.20
CA PHE A 36 2.38 -8.39 -25.42
C PHE A 36 1.47 -8.13 -24.20
N LEU A 37 1.79 -8.65 -23.01
CA LEU A 37 1.05 -8.38 -21.77
C LEU A 37 1.80 -7.40 -20.87
N PHE A 38 1.07 -6.38 -20.38
CA PHE A 38 1.56 -5.52 -19.30
C PHE A 38 1.69 -6.35 -18.01
N GLY A 39 2.78 -6.13 -17.28
CA GLY A 39 2.97 -6.73 -15.96
C GLY A 39 1.94 -6.20 -14.96
N LYS A 40 1.78 -6.92 -13.84
CA LYS A 40 0.96 -6.46 -12.71
C LYS A 40 1.86 -5.86 -11.64
N GLU A 41 1.48 -4.71 -11.11
CA GLU A 41 2.12 -4.16 -9.92
C GLU A 41 1.77 -5.01 -8.70
N ALA A 42 2.65 -4.99 -7.69
CA ALA A 42 2.34 -5.61 -6.42
C ALA A 42 1.25 -4.81 -5.67
N GLU A 43 0.41 -5.52 -4.94
CA GLU A 43 -0.62 -4.95 -4.07
C GLU A 43 -0.34 -5.32 -2.62
N TYR A 44 -0.58 -4.36 -1.74
CA TYR A 44 -0.36 -4.49 -0.30
C TYR A 44 -1.64 -4.15 0.46
N GLU A 45 -1.87 -4.86 1.56
CA GLU A 45 -2.86 -4.51 2.57
C GLU A 45 -2.18 -3.87 3.77
N ILE A 46 -2.61 -2.67 4.13
CA ILE A 46 -2.21 -1.98 5.35
C ILE A 46 -3.30 -2.24 6.40
N HIS A 47 -2.95 -2.99 7.44
CA HIS A 47 -3.83 -3.31 8.55
C HIS A 47 -3.60 -2.31 9.68
N MET A 48 -4.65 -1.59 10.07
CA MET A 48 -4.61 -0.58 11.13
C MET A 48 -4.95 -1.20 12.49
N ILE A 49 -4.51 -0.55 13.58
CA ILE A 49 -4.78 -1.00 14.95
C ILE A 49 -6.29 -0.99 15.28
N ASP A 50 -7.07 -0.11 14.64
CA ASP A 50 -8.52 -0.02 14.78
C ASP A 50 -9.29 -1.03 13.91
N LYS A 51 -8.58 -1.94 13.24
CA LYS A 51 -9.08 -2.99 12.34
C LYS A 51 -9.53 -2.50 10.96
N GLU A 52 -9.27 -1.26 10.60
CA GLU A 52 -9.41 -0.83 9.21
C GLU A 52 -8.31 -1.46 8.35
N VAL A 53 -8.65 -1.79 7.10
CA VAL A 53 -7.72 -2.40 6.14
C VAL A 53 -7.76 -1.62 4.84
N TYR A 54 -6.60 -1.20 4.36
CA TYR A 54 -6.47 -0.40 3.14
C TYR A 54 -5.63 -1.15 2.11
N ARG A 55 -6.16 -1.32 0.90
CA ARG A 55 -5.42 -1.91 -0.22
C ARG A 55 -4.75 -0.83 -1.05
N VAL A 56 -3.45 -0.94 -1.22
CA VAL A 56 -2.62 0.07 -1.91
C VAL A 56 -1.68 -0.61 -2.91
N THR A 57 -1.23 0.13 -3.90
CA THR A 57 -0.20 -0.34 -4.84
C THR A 57 1.19 -0.28 -4.20
N GLN A 58 2.17 -0.94 -4.83
CA GLN A 58 3.58 -0.87 -4.43
C GLN A 58 4.07 0.57 -4.23
N GLY A 59 3.75 1.48 -5.16
CA GLY A 59 4.22 2.87 -5.06
C GLY A 59 3.70 3.62 -3.84
N GLU A 60 2.47 3.33 -3.41
CA GLU A 60 1.86 3.93 -2.22
C GLU A 60 2.39 3.27 -0.93
N HIS A 61 2.59 1.96 -0.93
CA HIS A 61 3.31 1.26 0.14
C HIS A 61 4.72 1.84 0.36
N ASP A 62 5.47 2.11 -0.72
CA ASP A 62 6.83 2.65 -0.63
C ASP A 62 6.85 4.06 -0.01
N LYS A 63 5.80 4.89 -0.21
CA LYS A 63 5.67 6.18 0.48
C LYS A 63 5.56 6.00 2.00
N LEU A 64 4.73 5.05 2.43
CA LEU A 64 4.54 4.74 3.84
C LEU A 64 5.85 4.25 4.47
N LYS A 65 6.57 3.36 3.79
CA LYS A 65 7.86 2.84 4.25
C LYS A 65 8.91 3.94 4.37
N ASN A 66 9.12 4.75 3.34
CA ASN A 66 10.14 5.82 3.34
C ASN A 66 9.89 6.91 4.39
N ALA A 67 8.63 7.12 4.76
CA ALA A 67 8.30 8.07 5.81
C ALA A 67 8.41 7.46 7.22
N SER A 68 8.45 6.13 7.33
CA SER A 68 8.59 5.37 8.59
C SER A 68 10.03 5.23 9.10
N GLU A 69 11.01 5.42 8.21
CA GLU A 69 12.46 5.41 8.48
C GLU A 69 12.98 6.80 8.93
#